data_AF-A0A923CXD1-F1
#
_entry.id   AF-A0A923CXD1-F1
#
_cell.length_a   1.000
_cell.length_b   1.000
_cell.length_c   1.000
_cell.angle_alpha   90.00
_cell.angle_beta   90.00
_cell.angle_gamma   90.00
#
_symmetry.space_group_name_H-M   'P 1'
#
loop_
_entity.id
_entity.type
_entity.pdbx_description
1 polymer ?
#
loop_
_entity_poly.entity_id
_entity_poly.type
_entity_poly.pdbx_seq_one_letter_code
_entity_poly.pdbx_strand_id
1 'polypeptide(L)'
;MAEREKCVLAYSGGLDTSVAIRWLQDNKDVDVIALAIDVGQERQDLEFVRTKALGIGAISSIVADVREEYVEEFLSKALKANALYENKYPLVSALSRPIIVKHLVEAAHKYQARYIAHGCTGKGNDQVRFEVGIAALDPDLVVLAPVREWELKTREQEMEYAAKNGIPVPTTKDNPYSIDDNLWGRAIECGVLEDPWVEPPADIYT
;
A
#
# COMPACT_ATOMS: atom_id res chain seq x y z
N MET A 1 -17.42 -15.93 -22.51
CA MET A 1 -17.58 -15.42 -21.13
C MET A 1 -17.54 -13.91 -21.21
N ALA A 2 -18.37 -13.20 -20.46
CA ALA A 2 -18.29 -11.73 -20.42
C ALA A 2 -16.92 -11.32 -19.88
N GLU A 3 -16.37 -10.22 -20.37
CA GLU A 3 -15.11 -9.67 -19.86
C GLU A 3 -15.33 -9.23 -18.40
N ARG A 4 -14.47 -9.69 -17.49
CA ARG A 4 -14.53 -9.28 -16.08
C ARG A 4 -14.06 -7.85 -15.94
N GLU A 5 -14.68 -7.10 -15.02
CA GLU A 5 -14.21 -5.77 -14.69
C GLU A 5 -12.83 -5.85 -14.02
N LYS A 6 -12.00 -4.83 -14.24
CA LYS A 6 -10.61 -4.81 -13.74
C LYS A 6 -10.49 -3.88 -12.53
N CYS A 7 -9.60 -4.26 -11.62
CA CYS A 7 -9.24 -3.49 -10.43
C CYS A 7 -7.73 -3.30 -10.37
N VAL A 8 -7.26 -2.06 -10.24
CA VAL A 8 -5.84 -1.77 -9.95
C VAL A 8 -5.64 -1.73 -8.45
N LEU A 9 -4.84 -2.64 -7.90
CA LEU A 9 -4.52 -2.71 -6.48
C LEU A 9 -3.17 -2.04 -6.20
N ALA A 10 -3.16 -1.07 -5.29
CA ALA A 10 -1.93 -0.58 -4.67
C ALA A 10 -1.29 -1.71 -3.86
N TYR A 11 -0.20 -2.27 -4.39
CA TYR A 11 0.37 -3.52 -3.92
C TYR A 11 1.76 -3.33 -3.33
N SER A 12 1.89 -3.59 -2.03
CA SER A 12 3.16 -3.48 -1.29
C SER A 12 3.83 -4.83 -1.06
N GLY A 13 3.30 -5.95 -1.54
CA GLY A 13 3.87 -7.27 -1.26
C GLY A 13 3.68 -7.77 0.18
N GLY A 14 3.15 -6.96 1.08
CA GLY A 14 2.79 -7.34 2.45
C GLY A 14 1.60 -8.31 2.51
N LEU A 15 1.39 -8.92 3.68
CA LEU A 15 0.30 -9.90 3.92
C LEU A 15 -1.05 -9.37 3.44
N ASP A 16 -1.45 -8.20 3.92
CA ASP A 16 -2.79 -7.63 3.72
C ASP A 16 -3.08 -7.45 2.22
N THR A 17 -2.14 -6.84 1.49
CA THR A 17 -2.27 -6.63 0.04
C THR A 17 -2.16 -7.92 -0.76
N SER A 18 -1.43 -8.94 -0.28
CA SER A 18 -1.41 -10.27 -0.89
C SER A 18 -2.74 -11.00 -0.72
N VAL A 19 -3.35 -10.94 0.47
CA VAL A 19 -4.68 -11.48 0.75
C VAL A 19 -5.73 -10.75 -0.09
N ALA A 20 -5.61 -9.42 -0.22
CA ALA A 20 -6.54 -8.60 -0.98
C ALA A 20 -6.67 -9.03 -2.45
N ILE A 21 -5.61 -9.53 -3.10
CA ILE A 21 -5.69 -10.03 -4.48
C ILE A 21 -6.76 -11.12 -4.61
N ARG A 22 -6.70 -12.15 -3.75
CA ARG A 22 -7.70 -13.23 -3.79
C ARG A 22 -9.05 -12.80 -3.26
N TRP A 23 -9.08 -12.02 -2.19
CA TRP A 23 -10.34 -11.56 -1.63
C TRP A 23 -11.16 -10.73 -2.63
N LEU A 24 -10.52 -9.85 -3.41
CA LEU A 24 -11.17 -9.07 -4.46
C LEU A 24 -11.75 -9.97 -5.57
N GLN A 25 -11.02 -11.00 -5.96
CA GLN A 25 -11.50 -11.95 -6.97
C GLN A 25 -12.70 -12.75 -6.47
N ASP A 26 -12.63 -13.24 -5.24
CA ASP A 26 -13.67 -14.10 -4.66
C ASP A 26 -14.95 -13.31 -4.33
N ASN A 27 -14.82 -12.07 -3.82
CA ASN A 27 -15.94 -11.31 -3.26
C ASN A 27 -16.47 -10.20 -4.18
N LYS A 28 -15.66 -9.75 -5.15
CA LYS A 28 -16.04 -8.68 -6.10
C LYS A 28 -16.07 -9.14 -7.56
N ASP A 29 -15.64 -10.38 -7.85
CA ASP A 29 -15.59 -10.96 -9.21
C ASP A 29 -14.84 -10.08 -10.24
N VAL A 30 -13.72 -9.47 -9.79
CA VAL A 30 -12.87 -8.59 -10.62
C VAL A 30 -11.51 -9.22 -10.92
N ASP A 31 -10.97 -8.90 -12.09
CA ASP A 31 -9.58 -9.21 -12.42
C ASP A 31 -8.64 -8.16 -11.79
N VAL A 32 -7.62 -8.63 -11.05
CA VAL A 32 -6.74 -7.75 -10.29
C VAL A 32 -5.44 -7.49 -11.03
N ILE A 33 -5.07 -6.22 -11.13
CA ILE A 33 -3.78 -5.72 -11.61
C ILE A 33 -3.03 -5.16 -10.41
N ALA A 34 -1.92 -5.77 -10.03
CA ALA A 34 -1.09 -5.29 -8.93
C ALA A 34 -0.15 -4.17 -9.41
N LEU A 35 -0.12 -3.05 -8.70
CA LEU A 35 0.81 -1.95 -8.96
C LEU A 35 1.67 -1.69 -7.73
N ALA A 36 2.96 -1.99 -7.84
CA ALA A 36 3.97 -1.60 -6.89
C ALA A 36 4.68 -0.34 -7.39
N ILE A 37 4.80 0.66 -6.52
CA ILE A 37 5.44 1.95 -6.82
C ILE A 37 6.72 2.04 -5.98
N ASP A 38 7.85 2.26 -6.62
CA ASP A 38 9.14 2.47 -5.97
C ASP A 38 9.33 3.96 -5.67
N VAL A 39 9.21 4.29 -4.39
CA VAL A 39 9.52 5.60 -3.81
C VAL A 39 10.81 5.54 -2.99
N GLY A 40 11.64 4.52 -3.22
CA GLY A 40 12.92 4.21 -2.59
C GLY A 40 12.81 3.56 -1.21
N GLN A 41 11.81 2.70 -1.03
CA GLN A 41 11.73 1.78 0.10
C GLN A 41 12.89 0.76 0.06
N GLU A 42 13.58 0.52 1.18
CA GLU A 42 14.77 -0.35 1.22
C GLU A 42 14.43 -1.85 1.14
N ARG A 43 13.23 -2.22 1.60
CA ARG A 43 12.94 -3.60 2.03
C ARG A 43 12.39 -4.53 0.95
N GLN A 44 12.26 -4.09 -0.30
CA GLN A 44 11.52 -4.86 -1.30
C GLN A 44 12.34 -5.09 -2.56
N ASP A 45 12.72 -6.35 -2.79
CA ASP A 45 12.97 -6.84 -4.14
C ASP A 45 11.65 -6.72 -4.92
N LEU A 46 11.55 -5.67 -5.72
CA LEU A 46 10.34 -5.36 -6.47
C LEU A 46 10.01 -6.43 -7.51
N GLU A 47 11.02 -7.18 -8.01
CA GLU A 47 10.79 -8.33 -8.87
C GLU A 47 10.20 -9.50 -8.10
N PHE A 48 10.62 -9.71 -6.84
CA PHE A 48 9.95 -10.65 -5.95
C PHE A 48 8.50 -10.24 -5.68
N VAL A 49 8.24 -8.96 -5.37
CA VAL A 49 6.88 -8.43 -5.17
C VAL A 49 6.02 -8.70 -6.41
N ARG A 50 6.55 -8.39 -7.59
CA ARG A 50 5.89 -8.63 -8.86
C ARG A 50 5.56 -10.09 -9.10
N THR A 51 6.54 -10.96 -8.92
CA THR A 51 6.39 -12.42 -9.09
C THR A 51 5.38 -12.98 -8.10
N LYS A 52 5.40 -12.51 -6.86
CA LYS A 52 4.47 -12.90 -5.81
C LYS A 52 3.03 -12.56 -6.19
N ALA A 53 2.75 -11.35 -6.67
CA ALA A 53 1.39 -10.95 -7.07
C ALA A 53 0.83 -11.84 -8.19
N LEU A 54 1.65 -12.12 -9.22
CA LEU A 54 1.28 -13.00 -10.32
C LEU A 54 1.02 -14.43 -9.82
N GLY A 55 1.87 -14.95 -8.93
CA GLY A 55 1.72 -16.26 -8.33
C GLY A 55 0.45 -16.42 -7.49
N ILE A 56 -0.03 -15.34 -6.86
CA ILE A 56 -1.28 -15.33 -6.10
C ILE A 56 -2.50 -15.37 -7.03
N GLY A 57 -2.42 -14.69 -8.18
CA GLY A 57 -3.48 -14.69 -9.19
C GLY A 57 -3.80 -13.33 -9.82
N ALA A 58 -2.98 -12.30 -9.61
CA ALA A 58 -3.12 -11.06 -10.36
C ALA A 58 -2.90 -11.33 -11.86
N ILE A 59 -3.75 -10.76 -12.72
CA ILE A 59 -3.64 -10.91 -14.18
C ILE A 59 -2.47 -10.11 -14.77
N SER A 60 -1.99 -9.11 -14.03
CA SER A 60 -0.81 -8.32 -14.34
C SER A 60 -0.19 -7.81 -13.05
N SER A 61 1.13 -7.66 -13.04
CA SER A 61 1.85 -7.02 -11.94
C SER A 61 2.89 -6.07 -12.51
N ILE A 62 2.76 -4.81 -12.12
CA ILE A 62 3.52 -3.68 -12.62
C ILE A 62 4.37 -3.15 -11.48
N VAL A 63 5.61 -2.81 -11.80
CA VAL A 63 6.52 -2.07 -10.93
C VAL A 63 6.84 -0.76 -11.65
N ALA A 64 6.63 0.37 -10.99
CA ALA A 64 7.01 1.68 -11.52
C ALA A 64 8.07 2.31 -10.62
N ASP A 65 9.22 2.65 -11.21
CA ASP A 65 10.23 3.47 -10.54
C ASP A 65 9.87 4.94 -10.68
N VAL A 66 9.53 5.57 -9.56
CA VAL A 66 9.10 6.98 -9.52
C VAL A 66 9.99 7.80 -8.59
N ARG A 67 11.18 7.30 -8.24
CA ARG A 67 12.07 7.92 -7.25
C ARG A 67 12.46 9.35 -7.62
N GLU A 68 12.87 9.56 -8.87
CA GLU A 68 13.24 10.89 -9.37
C GLU A 68 12.03 11.83 -9.37
N GLU A 69 10.90 11.37 -9.89
CA GLU A 69 9.64 12.13 -9.90
C GLU A 69 9.19 12.49 -8.47
N TYR A 70 9.31 11.56 -7.51
CA TYR A 70 8.96 11.78 -6.11
C TYR A 70 9.81 12.90 -5.50
N VAL A 71 11.13 12.88 -5.76
CA VAL A 71 12.04 13.92 -5.29
C VAL A 71 11.68 15.28 -5.90
N GLU A 72 11.53 15.34 -7.22
CA GLU A 72 11.32 16.59 -7.95
C GLU A 72 9.94 17.21 -7.67
N GLU A 73 8.88 16.42 -7.72
CA GLU A 73 7.50 16.90 -7.65
C GLU A 73 6.96 17.04 -6.22
N PHE A 74 7.50 16.31 -5.25
CA PHE A 74 6.96 16.29 -3.88
C PHE A 74 8.00 16.72 -2.85
N LEU A 75 9.14 16.03 -2.75
CA LEU A 75 10.10 16.29 -1.68
C LEU A 75 10.74 17.67 -1.81
N SER A 76 11.09 18.10 -3.02
CA SER A 76 11.66 19.42 -3.26
C SER A 76 10.69 20.54 -2.86
N LYS A 77 9.38 20.33 -3.04
CA LYS A 77 8.33 21.30 -2.68
C LYS A 77 8.11 21.34 -1.17
N ALA A 78 8.07 20.17 -0.52
CA ALA A 78 8.00 20.06 0.94
C ALA A 78 9.20 20.73 1.62
N LEU A 79 10.41 20.53 1.07
CA LEU A 79 11.64 21.17 1.55
C LEU A 79 11.58 22.69 1.41
N LYS A 80 11.20 23.20 0.22
CA LYS A 80 11.05 24.66 -0.01
C LYS A 80 10.02 25.30 0.94
N ALA A 81 8.98 24.57 1.30
CA ALA A 81 7.94 25.02 2.22
C ALA A 81 8.34 24.94 3.70
N ASN A 82 9.50 24.35 4.04
CA ASN A 82 9.85 23.95 5.40
C ASN A 82 8.72 23.14 6.07
N ALA A 83 8.14 22.20 5.33
CA ALA A 83 6.94 21.49 5.75
C ALA A 83 7.19 20.63 6.99
N LEU A 84 6.61 21.04 8.12
CA LEU A 84 6.66 20.34 9.40
C LEU A 84 5.27 20.29 10.02
N TYR A 85 4.65 19.12 9.99
CA TYR A 85 3.41 18.88 10.72
C TYR A 85 3.69 18.96 12.23
N GLU A 86 2.84 19.70 12.94
CA GLU A 86 2.99 19.99 14.37
C GLU A 86 4.38 20.56 14.74
N ASN A 87 5.03 21.26 13.79
CA ASN A 87 6.40 21.78 13.92
C ASN A 87 7.45 20.70 14.24
N LYS A 88 7.18 19.42 13.95
CA LYS A 88 8.05 18.29 14.28
C LYS A 88 8.24 17.30 13.13
N TYR A 89 7.15 16.89 12.49
CA TYR A 89 7.15 15.76 11.57
C TYR A 89 7.21 16.21 10.11
N PRO A 90 8.25 15.87 9.33
CA PRO A 90 8.44 16.32 7.95
C PRO A 90 7.60 15.52 6.94
N LEU A 91 6.40 15.09 7.32
CA LEU A 91 5.42 14.45 6.42
C LEU A 91 5.93 13.18 5.71
N VAL A 92 6.84 12.41 6.35
CA VAL A 92 7.51 11.22 5.80
C VAL A 92 6.59 10.30 4.99
N SER A 93 5.52 9.84 5.61
CA SER A 93 4.55 8.95 4.99
C SER A 93 3.62 9.74 4.06
N ALA A 94 3.16 10.91 4.50
CA ALA A 94 2.12 11.66 3.81
C ALA A 94 2.51 12.05 2.36
N LEU A 95 3.77 12.36 2.11
CA LEU A 95 4.23 12.87 0.81
C LEU A 95 4.21 11.84 -0.31
N SER A 96 4.37 10.54 -0.02
CA SER A 96 4.36 9.51 -1.06
C SER A 96 2.96 9.14 -1.54
N ARG A 97 1.91 9.37 -0.74
CA ARG A 97 0.55 8.91 -1.08
C ARG A 97 0.00 9.59 -2.35
N PRO A 98 0.13 10.91 -2.54
CA PRO A 98 -0.33 11.56 -3.77
C PRO A 98 0.37 11.07 -5.05
N ILE A 99 1.67 10.76 -5.01
CA ILE A 99 2.36 10.21 -6.20
C ILE A 99 1.91 8.78 -6.48
N ILE A 100 1.71 7.95 -5.44
CA ILE A 100 1.16 6.60 -5.62
C ILE A 100 -0.25 6.69 -6.23
N VAL A 101 -1.10 7.58 -5.71
CA VAL A 101 -2.45 7.84 -6.24
C VAL A 101 -2.43 8.24 -7.71
N LYS A 102 -1.54 9.16 -8.11
CA LYS A 102 -1.37 9.56 -9.51
C LYS A 102 -1.14 8.34 -10.41
N HIS A 103 -0.17 7.50 -10.05
CA HIS A 103 0.18 6.30 -10.83
C HIS A 103 -0.93 5.23 -10.79
N LEU A 104 -1.71 5.12 -9.72
CA LEU A 104 -2.87 4.23 -9.65
C LEU A 104 -3.97 4.65 -10.64
N VAL A 105 -4.27 5.95 -10.72
CA VAL A 105 -5.27 6.50 -11.65
C VAL A 105 -4.80 6.34 -13.10
N GLU A 106 -3.55 6.65 -13.39
CA GLU A 106 -2.95 6.44 -14.71
C GLU A 106 -2.99 4.96 -15.14
N ALA A 107 -2.68 4.05 -14.22
CA ALA A 107 -2.82 2.62 -14.47
C ALA A 107 -4.28 2.21 -14.69
N ALA A 108 -5.22 2.73 -13.90
CA ALA A 108 -6.63 2.43 -14.07
C ALA A 108 -7.13 2.84 -15.46
N HIS A 109 -6.77 4.04 -15.94
CA HIS A 109 -7.10 4.48 -17.30
C HIS A 109 -6.44 3.61 -18.37
N LYS A 110 -5.14 3.32 -18.23
CA LYS A 110 -4.37 2.51 -19.19
C LYS A 110 -4.95 1.10 -19.35
N TYR A 111 -5.39 0.49 -18.25
CA TYR A 111 -5.92 -0.87 -18.25
C TYR A 111 -7.45 -0.93 -18.32
N GLN A 112 -8.11 0.22 -18.46
CA GLN A 112 -9.57 0.33 -18.50
C GLN A 112 -10.21 -0.32 -17.26
N ALA A 113 -9.60 -0.10 -16.10
CA ALA A 113 -10.10 -0.58 -14.83
C ALA A 113 -11.19 0.35 -14.29
N ARG A 114 -12.27 -0.26 -13.80
CA ARG A 114 -13.35 0.44 -13.13
C ARG A 114 -13.04 0.75 -11.67
N TYR A 115 -12.16 -0.07 -11.07
CA TYR A 115 -11.87 -0.01 -9.65
C TYR A 115 -10.40 0.28 -9.36
N ILE A 116 -10.16 1.00 -8.27
CA ILE A 116 -8.86 1.06 -7.60
C ILE A 116 -9.03 0.48 -6.20
N ALA A 117 -8.08 -0.34 -5.75
CA ALA A 117 -8.07 -0.88 -4.40
C ALA A 117 -6.80 -0.48 -3.63
N HIS A 118 -6.94 -0.35 -2.31
CA HIS A 118 -5.80 -0.11 -1.41
C HIS A 118 -5.90 -0.93 -0.12
N GLY A 119 -4.75 -1.19 0.51
CA GLY A 119 -4.64 -1.94 1.77
C GLY A 119 -4.75 -1.10 3.06
N CYS A 120 -5.13 0.18 3.00
CA CYS A 120 -5.18 1.02 4.19
C CYS A 120 -6.22 0.54 5.22
N THR A 121 -5.85 0.58 6.50
CA THR A 121 -6.75 0.30 7.62
C THR A 121 -7.75 1.44 7.85
N GLY A 122 -8.84 1.16 8.58
CA GLY A 122 -9.85 2.17 8.93
C GLY A 122 -9.44 3.18 10.01
N LYS A 123 -8.28 3.00 10.65
CA LYS A 123 -7.80 3.88 11.75
C LYS A 123 -6.73 4.88 11.33
N GLY A 124 -6.10 4.67 10.16
CA GLY A 124 -4.97 5.48 9.70
C GLY A 124 -5.37 6.67 8.84
N ASN A 125 -4.42 7.61 8.69
CA ASN A 125 -4.57 8.78 7.81
C ASN A 125 -4.51 8.42 6.31
N ASP A 126 -3.88 7.29 5.96
CA ASP A 126 -3.61 6.95 4.57
C ASP A 126 -4.86 6.67 3.75
N GLN A 127 -5.91 6.09 4.34
CA GLN A 127 -7.19 5.91 3.65
C GLN A 127 -7.72 7.26 3.11
N VAL A 128 -7.59 8.33 3.89
CA VAL A 128 -8.04 9.67 3.49
C VAL A 128 -7.15 10.21 2.37
N ARG A 129 -5.84 10.04 2.49
CA ARG A 129 -4.86 10.51 1.48
C ARG A 129 -5.09 9.82 0.14
N PHE A 130 -5.37 8.51 0.15
CA PHE A 130 -5.68 7.75 -1.05
C PHE A 130 -7.04 8.12 -1.62
N GLU A 131 -8.12 8.00 -0.85
CA GLU A 131 -9.49 8.18 -1.36
C GLU A 131 -9.75 9.61 -1.82
N VAL A 132 -9.30 10.62 -1.08
CA VAL A 132 -9.44 12.03 -1.50
C VAL A 132 -8.61 12.30 -2.75
N GLY A 133 -7.40 11.75 -2.85
CA GLY A 133 -6.56 11.91 -4.03
C GLY A 133 -7.17 11.26 -5.26
N ILE A 134 -7.69 10.03 -5.14
CA ILE A 134 -8.34 9.32 -6.25
C ILE A 134 -9.58 10.10 -6.69
N ALA A 135 -10.47 10.46 -5.77
CA ALA A 135 -11.67 11.23 -6.08
C ALA A 135 -11.38 12.61 -6.70
N ALA A 136 -10.24 13.23 -6.35
CA ALA A 136 -9.82 14.50 -6.92
C ALA A 136 -9.27 14.36 -8.35
N LEU A 137 -8.62 13.24 -8.69
CA LEU A 137 -8.08 12.99 -10.02
C LEU A 137 -9.12 12.41 -10.97
N ASP A 138 -9.95 11.50 -10.48
CA ASP A 138 -11.05 10.90 -11.23
C ASP A 138 -12.16 10.40 -10.29
N PRO A 139 -13.28 11.13 -10.16
CA PRO A 139 -14.40 10.74 -9.31
C PRO A 139 -15.25 9.58 -9.85
N ASP A 140 -15.05 9.16 -11.12
CA ASP A 140 -15.79 8.04 -11.71
C ASP A 140 -15.18 6.68 -11.35
N LEU A 141 -13.92 6.65 -10.88
CA LEU A 141 -13.26 5.46 -10.38
C LEU A 141 -13.83 5.04 -9.02
N VAL A 142 -14.20 3.77 -8.89
CA VAL A 142 -14.75 3.23 -7.64
C VAL A 142 -13.61 2.71 -6.77
N VAL A 143 -13.49 3.23 -5.54
CA VAL A 143 -12.49 2.75 -4.58
C VAL A 143 -13.01 1.53 -3.82
N LEU A 144 -12.18 0.50 -3.74
CA LEU A 144 -12.38 -0.69 -2.90
C LEU A 144 -11.34 -0.70 -1.76
N ALA A 145 -11.78 -0.94 -0.54
CA ALA A 145 -10.89 -0.97 0.63
C ALA A 145 -11.03 -2.31 1.36
N PRO A 146 -10.45 -3.42 0.83
CA PRO A 146 -10.62 -4.77 1.38
C PRO A 146 -10.39 -4.86 2.88
N VAL A 147 -9.32 -4.25 3.40
CA VAL A 147 -8.96 -4.29 4.83
C VAL A 147 -10.04 -3.67 5.74
N ARG A 148 -10.89 -2.80 5.19
CA ARG A 148 -12.02 -2.18 5.90
C ARG A 148 -13.35 -2.89 5.67
N GLU A 149 -13.46 -3.68 4.61
CA GLU A 149 -14.69 -4.33 4.18
C GLU A 149 -14.76 -5.81 4.57
N TRP A 150 -13.61 -6.48 4.63
CA TRP A 150 -13.54 -7.91 4.84
C TRP A 150 -13.87 -8.32 6.28
N GLU A 151 -14.15 -9.60 6.44
CA GLU A 151 -14.49 -10.25 7.70
C GLU A 151 -13.27 -10.66 8.55
N LEU A 152 -12.06 -10.48 8.02
CA LEU A 152 -10.80 -10.86 8.66
C LEU A 152 -10.41 -9.80 9.70
N LYS A 153 -10.78 -10.02 10.96
CA LYS A 153 -10.61 -9.06 12.06
C LYS A 153 -9.30 -9.23 12.82
N THR A 154 -8.60 -10.33 12.62
CA THR A 154 -7.32 -10.62 13.28
C THR A 154 -6.29 -11.06 12.26
N ARG A 155 -5.02 -10.80 12.59
CA ARG A 155 -3.89 -11.29 11.78
C ARG A 155 -3.89 -12.81 11.63
N GLU A 156 -4.35 -13.54 12.64
CA GLU A 156 -4.49 -15.01 12.58
C GLU A 156 -5.52 -15.44 11.52
N GLN A 157 -6.67 -14.77 11.45
CA GLN A 157 -7.67 -15.04 10.41
C GLN A 157 -7.15 -14.73 9.01
N GLU A 158 -6.36 -13.68 8.84
CA GLU A 158 -5.69 -13.39 7.57
C GLU A 158 -4.67 -14.46 7.19
N MET A 159 -3.89 -14.96 8.16
CA MET A 159 -2.94 -16.05 7.95
C MET A 159 -3.65 -17.36 7.57
N GLU A 160 -4.78 -17.67 8.20
CA GLU A 160 -5.62 -18.83 7.86
C GLU A 160 -6.20 -18.70 6.45
N TYR A 161 -6.73 -17.53 6.08
CA TYR A 161 -7.21 -17.27 4.74
C TYR A 161 -6.08 -17.40 3.71
N ALA A 162 -4.90 -16.86 4.01
CA ALA A 162 -3.72 -16.97 3.16
C ALA A 162 -3.33 -18.44 2.94
N ALA A 163 -3.27 -19.24 4.01
CA ALA A 163 -2.95 -20.66 3.92
C ALA A 163 -3.98 -21.44 3.10
N LYS A 164 -5.29 -21.19 3.32
CA LYS A 164 -6.38 -21.85 2.60
C LYS A 164 -6.34 -21.56 1.09
N ASN A 165 -5.90 -20.36 0.71
CA ASN A 165 -5.85 -19.90 -0.68
C ASN A 165 -4.46 -20.02 -1.33
N GLY A 166 -3.51 -20.69 -0.68
CA GLY A 166 -2.17 -20.91 -1.21
C GLY A 166 -1.35 -19.62 -1.38
N ILE A 167 -1.64 -18.59 -0.59
CA ILE A 167 -0.96 -17.29 -0.64
C ILE A 167 0.37 -17.43 0.14
N PRO A 168 1.53 -17.23 -0.49
CA PRO A 168 2.80 -17.34 0.19
C PRO A 168 2.98 -16.18 1.17
N VAL A 169 2.98 -16.48 2.46
CA VAL A 169 3.28 -15.51 3.52
C VAL A 169 4.72 -15.68 3.97
N PRO A 170 5.53 -14.60 4.04
CA PRO A 170 6.86 -14.69 4.62
C PRO A 170 6.77 -15.17 6.08
N THR A 171 7.53 -16.21 6.40
CA THR A 171 7.59 -16.87 7.73
C THR A 171 8.42 -16.09 8.76
N THR A 172 8.71 -14.82 8.51
CA THR A 172 9.57 -14.05 9.40
C THR A 172 8.85 -13.73 10.70
N LYS A 173 9.45 -14.25 11.78
CA LYS A 173 9.21 -13.93 13.19
C LYS A 173 8.76 -12.48 13.39
N ASP A 174 7.81 -12.34 14.31
CA ASP A 174 7.23 -11.12 14.86
C ASP A 174 8.22 -9.93 14.89
N ASN A 175 8.28 -9.16 13.81
CA ASN A 175 8.65 -7.77 13.96
C ASN A 175 7.38 -7.09 14.52
N PRO A 176 7.37 -6.66 15.78
CA PRO A 176 6.17 -6.09 16.39
C PRO A 176 5.83 -4.71 15.80
N TYR A 177 6.73 -4.15 14.99
CA TYR A 177 6.60 -2.81 14.45
C TYR A 177 5.96 -2.83 13.06
N SER A 178 5.05 -1.89 12.84
CA SER A 178 4.60 -1.48 11.52
C SER A 178 5.57 -0.41 11.01
N ILE A 179 6.12 -0.61 9.82
CA ILE A 179 7.21 0.21 9.27
C ILE A 179 6.83 0.65 7.86
N ASP A 180 6.99 1.95 7.61
CA ASP A 180 6.84 2.59 6.31
C ASP A 180 8.09 3.43 6.03
N ASP A 181 8.81 3.10 4.97
CA ASP A 181 10.06 3.74 4.58
C ASP A 181 10.05 4.13 3.10
N ASN A 182 10.74 5.22 2.79
CA ASN A 182 10.97 5.72 1.44
C ASN A 182 12.19 6.64 1.42
N LEU A 183 12.55 7.23 0.27
CA LEU A 183 13.70 8.13 0.14
C LEU A 183 13.72 9.30 1.15
N TRP A 184 12.56 9.72 1.65
CA TRP A 184 12.44 10.88 2.53
C TRP A 184 12.62 10.56 4.01
N GLY A 185 12.39 9.31 4.40
CA GLY A 185 12.54 8.89 5.79
C GLY A 185 11.78 7.62 6.11
N ARG A 186 11.71 7.32 7.41
CA ARG A 186 11.13 6.09 7.93
C ARG A 186 10.21 6.37 9.12
N ALA A 187 9.00 5.83 9.06
CA ALA A 187 8.00 5.85 10.11
C ALA A 187 7.88 4.45 10.74
N ILE A 188 7.73 4.42 12.06
CA ILE A 188 7.70 3.19 12.86
C ILE A 188 6.61 3.36 13.92
N GLU A 189 5.73 2.38 14.03
CA GLU A 189 4.63 2.37 15.00
C GLU A 189 4.40 0.94 15.54
N CYS A 190 3.37 0.78 16.38
CA CYS A 190 2.96 -0.46 17.04
C CYS A 190 3.95 -0.99 18.10
N GLY A 191 3.54 -2.06 18.76
CA GLY A 191 4.32 -2.73 19.80
C GLY A 191 4.51 -1.82 21.01
N VAL A 192 5.73 -1.79 21.55
CA VAL A 192 6.04 -1.02 22.76
C VAL A 192 5.93 0.50 22.55
N LEU A 193 5.92 0.97 21.30
CA LEU A 193 5.84 2.40 20.96
C LEU A 193 4.44 3.00 21.17
N GLU A 194 3.41 2.19 21.42
CA GLU A 194 2.07 2.68 21.74
C GLU A 194 1.97 3.24 23.17
N ASP A 195 2.92 2.92 24.06
CA ASP A 195 3.03 3.51 25.38
C ASP A 195 4.01 4.70 25.35
N PRO A 196 3.54 5.96 25.45
CA PRO A 196 4.40 7.14 25.41
C PRO A 196 5.32 7.26 26.63
N TRP A 197 5.16 6.42 27.66
CA TRP A 197 6.05 6.34 28.81
C TRP A 197 7.26 5.41 28.58
N VAL A 198 7.26 4.66 27.47
CA VAL A 198 8.38 3.78 27.11
C VAL A 198 9.32 4.48 26.15
N GLU A 199 10.62 4.44 26.46
CA GLU A 199 11.66 4.94 25.56
C GLU A 199 11.73 4.06 24.30
N PRO A 200 11.84 4.64 23.09
CA PRO A 200 11.95 3.87 21.86
C PRO A 200 13.18 2.94 21.91
N PRO A 201 13.00 1.61 21.76
CA PRO A 201 14.12 0.67 21.84
C PRO A 201 15.15 0.89 20.73
N ALA A 202 16.41 0.50 20.97
CA ALA A 202 17.48 0.70 19.98
C ALA A 202 17.30 -0.13 18.69
N ASP A 203 16.56 -1.24 18.74
CA ASP A 203 16.34 -2.14 17.61
C ASP A 203 15.36 -1.59 16.56
N ILE A 204 14.71 -0.46 16.84
CA ILE A 204 13.80 0.17 15.88
C ILE A 204 14.55 0.91 14.78
N TYR A 205 15.78 1.37 15.02
CA TYR A 205 16.58 2.15 14.07
C TYR A 205 17.33 1.24 13.08
N THR A 206 17.64 1.78 11.90
CA THR A 206 18.33 1.10 10.77
C THR A 206 19.49 1.93 10.28
#